data_AF-A0A1I2EJC3-F1
#
_entry.id   AF-A0A1I2EJC3-F1
#
_cell.length_a   1.000
_cell.length_b   1.000
_cell.length_c   1.000
_cell.angle_alpha   90.00
_cell.angle_beta   90.00
_cell.angle_gamma   90.00
#
_symmetry.space_group_name_H-M   'P 1'
#
loop_
_entity.id
_entity.type
_entity.pdbx_description
1 polymer ?
#
loop_
_entity_poly.entity_id
_entity_poly.type
_entity_poly.pdbx_seq_one_letter_code
_entity_poly.pdbx_strand_id
1 'polypeptide(L)'
;MSGLLAQQWTSVDGFVAGVNGEADVLAAVSDFTGSETHNAALLADIDEVLLGRRTYEAFAEFWPTAVDEPMAELVNACPRRSARQR
;
A
#
# COMPACT_ATOMS: atom_id res chain seq x y z
N MET A 1 4.74 -18.76 -14.36
CA MET A 1 5.37 -19.10 -13.05
C MET A 1 4.81 -18.11 -12.04
N SER A 2 4.34 -18.59 -10.89
CA SER A 2 3.88 -17.70 -9.81
C SER A 2 5.08 -17.26 -8.97
N GLY A 3 5.14 -15.98 -8.61
CA GLY A 3 6.21 -15.39 -7.81
C GLY A 3 5.64 -14.63 -6.60
N LEU A 4 6.47 -14.41 -5.59
CA LEU A 4 6.14 -13.55 -4.47
C LEU A 4 6.97 -12.26 -4.60
N LEU A 5 6.29 -11.12 -4.55
CA LEU A 5 6.91 -9.81 -4.54
C LEU A 5 6.61 -9.12 -3.20
N ALA A 6 7.62 -8.46 -2.63
CA ALA A 6 7.45 -7.51 -1.55
C ALA A 6 7.67 -6.10 -2.10
N GLN A 7 6.65 -5.25 -2.00
CA GLN A 7 6.70 -3.83 -2.34
C GLN A 7 6.40 -3.04 -1.06
N GLN A 8 7.21 -2.02 -0.77
CA GLN A 8 7.08 -1.20 0.42
C GLN A 8 7.78 0.14 0.21
N TRP A 9 7.12 1.24 0.59
CA TRP A 9 7.83 2.51 0.80
C TRP A 9 8.55 2.51 2.14
N THR A 10 9.79 2.98 2.16
CA THR A 10 10.60 3.08 3.38
C THR A 10 11.38 4.38 3.38
N SER A 11 11.63 4.92 4.58
CA SER A 11 12.64 5.94 4.77
C SER A 11 14.05 5.41 4.47
N VAL A 12 15.00 6.32 4.24
CA VAL A 12 16.41 6.00 3.94
C VAL A 12 17.09 5.24 5.09
N ASP A 13 16.66 5.49 6.32
CA ASP A 13 17.13 4.81 7.54
C ASP A 13 16.31 3.54 7.89
N GLY A 14 15.38 3.13 7.03
CA GLY A 14 14.76 1.79 7.08
C GLY A 14 13.45 1.68 7.87
N PHE A 15 12.74 2.79 8.06
CA PHE A 15 11.45 2.82 8.76
C PHE A 15 10.28 2.97 7.78
N VAL A 16 9.17 2.29 8.10
CA VAL A 16 7.94 2.28 7.27
C VAL A 16 6.81 3.13 7.85
N ALA A 17 6.98 3.65 9.06
CA ALA A 17 6.01 4.51 9.76
C ALA A 17 6.73 5.39 10.78
N GLY A 18 6.13 6.54 11.11
CA GLY A 18 6.61 7.42 12.18
C GLY A 18 6.45 6.80 13.57
N VAL A 19 7.01 7.47 14.59
CA VAL A 19 6.99 7.00 16.00
C VAL A 19 5.59 6.79 16.57
N ASN A 20 4.59 7.48 16.03
CA ASN A 20 3.19 7.39 16.42
C ASN A 20 2.34 6.56 15.42
N GLY A 21 2.98 5.86 14.48
CA GLY A 21 2.29 5.01 13.50
C GLY A 21 1.75 5.76 12.28
N GLU A 22 2.04 7.05 12.15
CA GLU A 22 1.50 7.90 11.09
C GLU A 22 2.34 7.87 9.81
N ALA A 23 1.66 8.28 8.73
CA ALA A 23 2.17 8.61 7.42
C ALA A 23 3.13 9.82 7.42
N ASP A 24 3.63 10.29 8.56
CA ASP A 24 4.57 11.41 8.68
C ASP A 24 5.81 11.22 7.80
N VAL A 25 6.29 9.97 7.70
CA VAL A 25 7.39 9.60 6.81
C VAL A 25 7.02 9.84 5.34
N LEU A 26 5.77 9.61 4.97
CA LEU A 26 5.25 9.85 3.62
C LEU A 26 4.89 11.33 3.41
N ALA A 27 4.39 12.03 4.42
CA ALA A 27 4.05 13.45 4.37
C ALA A 27 5.28 14.34 4.14
N ALA A 28 6.49 13.84 4.42
CA ALA A 28 7.73 14.52 4.08
C ALA A 28 8.05 14.53 2.57
N VAL A 29 7.35 13.72 1.76
CA VAL A 29 7.53 13.65 0.31
C VAL A 29 6.43 14.47 -0.37
N SER A 30 6.84 15.47 -1.15
CA SER A 30 5.92 16.43 -1.78
C SER A 30 5.29 15.96 -3.08
N ASP A 31 5.85 14.91 -3.72
CA ASP A 31 5.37 14.39 -4.99
C ASP A 31 5.54 12.86 -5.04
N PHE A 32 4.41 12.15 -5.14
CA PHE A 32 4.36 10.70 -5.27
C PHE A 32 4.06 10.21 -6.69
N THR A 33 3.84 11.12 -7.65
CA THR A 33 3.32 10.81 -8.99
C THR A 33 4.12 9.69 -9.68
N GLY A 34 5.45 9.76 -9.62
CA GLY A 34 6.31 8.74 -10.22
C GLY A 34 6.17 7.36 -9.55
N SER A 35 6.02 7.33 -8.23
CA SER A 35 5.83 6.09 -7.50
C SER A 35 4.42 5.52 -7.69
N GLU A 36 3.40 6.36 -7.75
CA GLU A 36 2.02 5.95 -8.03
C GLU A 36 1.91 5.34 -9.42
N THR A 37 2.53 5.98 -10.43
CA THR A 37 2.61 5.43 -11.79
C THR A 37 3.24 4.04 -11.80
N HIS A 38 4.33 3.86 -11.05
CA HIS A 38 4.97 2.55 -10.92
C HIS A 38 4.06 1.53 -10.21
N ASN A 39 3.42 1.92 -9.10
CA ASN A 39 2.55 1.03 -8.32
C ASN A 39 1.28 0.64 -9.09
N ALA A 40 0.72 1.55 -9.88
CA ALA A 40 -0.41 1.26 -10.76
C ALA A 40 -0.03 0.20 -11.81
N ALA A 41 1.12 0.38 -12.48
CA ALA A 41 1.63 -0.59 -13.43
C ALA A 41 1.93 -1.94 -12.77
N LEU A 42 2.48 -1.92 -11.55
CA LEU A 42 2.77 -3.14 -10.81
C LEU A 42 1.51 -3.89 -10.42
N LEU A 43 0.51 -3.19 -9.87
CA LEU A 43 -0.72 -3.79 -9.36
C LEU A 43 -1.54 -4.46 -10.47
N ALA A 44 -1.40 -4.02 -11.73
CA ALA A 44 -2.02 -4.65 -12.90
C ALA A 44 -1.58 -6.12 -13.11
N ASP A 45 -0.39 -6.50 -12.62
CA ASP A 45 0.16 -7.86 -12.72
C ASP A 45 0.00 -8.68 -11.41
N ILE A 46 -0.68 -8.14 -10.38
CA ILE A 46 -0.83 -8.78 -9.07
C ILE A 46 -2.22 -9.40 -8.91
N ASP A 47 -2.24 -10.73 -8.77
CA ASP A 47 -3.48 -11.49 -8.55
C ASP A 47 -4.08 -11.30 -7.14
N GLU A 48 -3.22 -11.14 -6.12
CA GLU A 48 -3.64 -11.04 -4.72
C GLU A 48 -2.57 -10.33 -3.86
N VAL A 49 -3.01 -9.54 -2.88
CA VAL A 49 -2.15 -8.86 -1.90
C VAL A 49 -2.32 -9.49 -0.51
N LEU A 50 -1.20 -9.83 0.11
CA LEU A 50 -1.12 -10.25 1.52
C LEU A 50 -0.66 -9.10 2.40
N LEU A 51 -1.45 -8.74 3.39
CA LEU A 51 -1.16 -7.63 4.31
C LEU A 51 -1.09 -8.10 5.76
N GLY A 52 -0.24 -7.48 6.56
CA GLY A 52 -0.34 -7.58 8.02
C GLY A 52 -1.67 -7.01 8.52
N ARG A 53 -2.15 -7.46 9.69
CA ARG A 53 -3.45 -7.05 10.24
C ARG A 53 -3.67 -5.52 10.28
N ARG A 54 -2.72 -4.77 10.83
CA ARG A 54 -2.82 -3.30 10.96
C ARG A 54 -2.94 -2.61 9.60
N THR A 55 -2.10 -3.01 8.63
CA THR A 55 -2.14 -2.46 7.27
C THR A 55 -3.42 -2.85 6.55
N TYR A 56 -3.91 -4.08 6.75
CA TYR A 56 -5.19 -4.52 6.21
C TYR A 56 -6.34 -3.66 6.73
N GLU A 57 -6.39 -3.43 8.05
CA GLU A 57 -7.41 -2.57 8.69
C GLU A 57 -7.37 -1.14 8.11
N ALA A 58 -6.18 -0.53 8.03
CA ALA A 58 -6.01 0.81 7.45
C ALA A 58 -6.45 0.87 5.98
N PHE A 59 -6.13 -0.15 5.18
CA PHE A 59 -6.52 -0.21 3.77
C PHE A 59 -8.04 -0.39 3.62
N ALA A 60 -8.65 -1.22 4.46
CA ALA A 60 -10.09 -1.47 4.44
C ALA A 60 -10.91 -0.24 4.87
N GLU A 61 -10.34 0.61 5.72
CA GLU A 61 -10.96 1.86 6.16
C GLU A 61 -10.81 2.98 5.12
N PHE A 62 -9.59 3.22 4.63
CA PHE A 62 -9.30 4.37 3.78
C PHE A 62 -9.77 4.21 2.33
N TRP A 63 -9.32 3.16 1.64
CA TRP A 63 -9.43 3.06 0.18
C TRP A 63 -10.86 3.04 -0.38
N PRO A 64 -11.87 2.43 0.28
CA PRO A 64 -13.25 2.50 -0.20
C PRO A 64 -13.85 3.92 -0.21
N THR A 65 -13.25 4.85 0.53
CA THR A 65 -13.73 6.23 0.69
C THR A 65 -12.91 7.27 -0.07
N ALA A 66 -11.81 6.86 -0.73
CA ALA A 66 -10.88 7.73 -1.43
C ALA A 66 -11.37 8.07 -2.86
N VAL A 67 -12.43 8.88 -2.96
CA VAL A 67 -13.16 9.14 -4.23
C VAL A 67 -12.32 9.88 -5.29
N ASP A 68 -11.41 10.75 -4.88
CA ASP A 68 -10.56 11.55 -5.79
C ASP A 68 -9.15 10.96 -5.95
N GLU A 69 -8.93 9.73 -5.50
CA GLU A 69 -7.62 9.09 -5.54
C GLU A 69 -7.54 8.08 -6.71
N PRO A 70 -6.69 8.32 -7.73
CA PRO A 70 -6.62 7.47 -8.92
C PRO A 70 -6.32 5.99 -8.62
N MET A 71 -5.59 5.72 -7.54
CA MET A 71 -5.26 4.36 -7.12
C MET A 71 -6.44 3.62 -6.48
N ALA A 72 -7.50 4.32 -6.03
CA ALA A 72 -8.56 3.72 -5.24
C ALA A 72 -9.32 2.62 -5.98
N GLU A 73 -9.60 2.81 -7.27
CA GLU A 73 -10.27 1.78 -8.07
C GLU A 73 -9.42 0.51 -8.17
N LEU A 74 -8.14 0.65 -8.52
CA LEU A 74 -7.20 -0.47 -8.66
C LEU A 74 -6.99 -1.20 -7.33
N VAL A 75 -6.77 -0.44 -6.25
CA VAL A 75 -6.57 -1.02 -4.92
C VAL A 75 -7.84 -1.74 -4.50
N ASN A 76 -9.03 -1.14 -4.63
CA ASN A 76 -10.28 -1.78 -4.21
C ASN A 76 -10.62 -3.03 -5.03
N ALA A 77 -10.27 -3.07 -6.32
CA ALA A 77 -10.48 -4.23 -7.19
C ALA A 77 -9.54 -5.42 -6.87
N CYS A 78 -8.33 -5.16 -6.38
CA CYS A 78 -7.35 -6.21 -6.10
C CYS A 78 -7.74 -7.03 -4.85
N PRO A 79 -7.85 -8.37 -4.94
CA PRO A 79 -8.11 -9.22 -3.77
C PRO A 79 -7.08 -9.03 -2.66
N ARG A 80 -7.54 -8.87 -1.42
CA ARG A 80 -6.69 -8.67 -0.23
C ARG A 80 -6.95 -9.74 0.82
N ARG A 81 -5.88 -10.27 1.43
CA ARG A 81 -5.96 -11.14 2.61
C ARG A 81 -5.12 -10.59 3.76
N SER A 82 -5.58 -10.85 4.98
CA SER A 82 -4.80 -10.58 6.19
C SER A 82 -3.93 -11.79 6.55
N ALA A 83 -2.66 -11.52 6.84
CA ALA A 83 -1.74 -12.52 7.38
C ALA A 83 -2.15 -12.84 8.82
N ARG A 84 -2.51 -14.09 9.08
CA ARG A 84 -2.86 -14.58 10.42
C ARG A 84 -1.59 -14.61 11.28
N GLN A 85 -1.51 -13.74 12.28
CA GLN A 85 -0.46 -13.83 13.30
C GLN A 85 -0.81 -14.98 14.25
N ARG A 86 0.12 -15.90 14.47
CA ARG A 86 0.00 -17.00 15.46
C ARG A 86 0.34 -16.50 16.85
#